data_AF-A0A9W4R4U2-F1
#
_entry.id   AF-A0A9W4R4U2-F1
#
_cell.length_a   1.000
_cell.length_b   1.000
_cell.length_c   1.000
_cell.angle_alpha   90.00
_cell.angle_beta   90.00
_cell.angle_gamma   90.00
#
_symmetry.space_group_name_H-M   'P 1'
#
loop_
_entity.id
_entity.type
_entity.pdbx_description
1 polymer ?
#
loop_
_entity_poly.entity_id
_entity_poly.type
_entity_poly.pdbx_seq_one_letter_code
_entity_poly.pdbx_strand_id
1 'polypeptide(L)'
;MMDTNEYYFLKSFLKPKSLSKVLSMRDWTSYLGRDAKLALNKFEKEGVLQSANTQEVVTATYSAPNLKKISQNLNLPTSGKKSVLVRRILEVAPNYFNGNSLEHGFLVCSCEGAKKIEAKGKIIKNEMFAAIELSVNEALNRNFEGAFEPVRKYQLSLPFPSGLGVDWSNFGGSREVFIINNILDDWPLILSEIQPDLKPLVRQGAISMFLWGLKLDDELRKKLASNGTHLDPDGVCRMMLFFAQNKFRIFDAKLKSQELDMPYIMKTLRFEGDFCSACEKHRVGDYSLSEVPEIPLADCRCKGGCTISLSEALDIKKITTM
;
A
#
# COMPACT_ATOMS: atom_id res chain seq x y z
N MET A 1 21.81 -0.29 -20.62
CA MET A 1 20.45 0.11 -20.22
C MET A 1 20.31 -0.23 -18.74
N MET A 2 19.77 0.67 -17.91
CA MET A 2 19.62 0.42 -16.46
C MET A 2 18.58 -0.68 -16.22
N ASP A 3 18.95 -1.73 -15.50
CA ASP A 3 18.01 -2.80 -15.15
C ASP A 3 17.04 -2.36 -14.05
N THR A 4 16.03 -3.19 -13.75
CA THR A 4 14.99 -2.85 -12.77
C THR A 4 15.54 -2.75 -11.35
N ASN A 5 16.54 -3.56 -10.99
CA ASN A 5 17.11 -3.57 -9.64
C ASN A 5 17.99 -2.32 -9.43
N GLU A 6 18.80 -1.98 -10.42
CA GLU A 6 19.55 -0.73 -10.51
C GLU A 6 18.62 0.49 -10.44
N TYR A 7 17.48 0.46 -11.12
CA TYR A 7 16.48 1.53 -11.07
C TYR A 7 16.00 1.78 -9.64
N TYR A 8 15.58 0.75 -8.91
CA TYR A 8 15.09 0.94 -7.54
C TYR A 8 16.19 1.36 -6.57
N PHE A 9 17.41 0.86 -6.77
CA PHE A 9 18.54 1.28 -5.95
C PHE A 9 18.89 2.75 -6.19
N LEU A 10 19.05 3.18 -7.44
CA LEU A 10 19.32 4.58 -7.79
C LEU A 10 18.17 5.51 -7.35
N LYS A 11 16.92 5.07 -7.50
CA LYS A 11 15.72 5.80 -7.04
C LYS A 11 15.75 6.13 -5.54
N SER A 12 16.47 5.34 -4.73
CA SER A 12 16.64 5.62 -3.31
C SER A 12 17.34 6.96 -3.04
N PHE A 13 18.08 7.49 -4.02
CA PHE A 13 18.85 8.73 -3.95
C PHE A 13 18.21 9.91 -4.72
N LEU A 14 16.92 9.82 -5.12
CA LEU A 14 16.19 10.96 -5.72
C LEU A 14 16.18 12.22 -4.83
N LYS A 15 16.36 12.03 -3.53
CA LYS A 15 16.61 13.09 -2.56
C LYS A 15 17.93 12.78 -1.86
N PRO A 16 18.66 13.81 -1.37
CA PRO A 16 19.89 13.61 -0.62
C PRO A 16 19.67 12.62 0.53
N LYS A 17 20.47 11.54 0.56
CA LYS A 17 20.41 10.53 1.61
C LYS A 17 21.80 10.05 2.00
N SER A 18 21.93 9.76 3.30
CA SER A 18 23.09 9.09 3.84
C SER A 18 23.23 7.68 3.26
N LEU A 19 24.43 7.37 2.78
CA LEU A 19 24.83 6.09 2.24
C LEU A 19 24.65 4.98 3.28
N SER A 20 25.12 5.17 4.51
CA SER A 20 25.00 4.18 5.58
C SER A 20 23.53 3.85 5.87
N LYS A 21 22.66 4.87 5.85
CA LYS A 21 21.21 4.68 6.01
C LYS A 21 20.59 3.90 4.86
N VAL A 22 20.98 4.18 3.61
CA VAL A 22 20.46 3.42 2.46
C VAL A 22 20.93 1.97 2.53
N LEU A 23 22.22 1.75 2.82
CA LEU A 23 22.79 0.40 2.91
C LEU A 23 22.25 -0.41 4.10
N SER A 24 21.87 0.23 5.22
CA SER A 24 21.28 -0.48 6.36
C SER A 24 19.79 -0.79 6.19
N MET A 25 19.10 -0.16 5.23
CA MET A 25 17.69 -0.42 5.00
C MET A 25 17.42 -1.82 4.47
N ARG A 26 18.38 -2.44 3.76
CA ARG A 26 18.22 -3.73 3.06
C ARG A 26 19.55 -4.41 2.77
N ASP A 27 19.47 -5.71 2.53
CA ASP A 27 20.52 -6.44 1.81
C ASP A 27 20.48 -6.12 0.31
N TRP A 28 21.03 -4.96 -0.05
CA TRP A 28 21.15 -4.52 -1.44
C TRP A 28 22.05 -5.43 -2.27
N THR A 29 23.01 -6.12 -1.65
CA THR A 29 23.93 -7.02 -2.37
C THR A 29 23.18 -8.21 -2.93
N SER A 30 22.34 -8.85 -2.11
CA SER A 30 21.45 -9.92 -2.57
C SER A 30 20.49 -9.44 -3.67
N TYR A 31 19.83 -8.29 -3.46
CA TYR A 31 18.88 -7.75 -4.42
C TYR A 31 19.51 -7.36 -5.77
N LEU A 32 20.67 -6.73 -5.76
CA LEU A 32 21.38 -6.34 -6.98
C LEU A 32 22.09 -7.52 -7.66
N GLY A 33 22.22 -8.66 -6.97
CA GLY A 33 23.04 -9.79 -7.42
C GLY A 33 24.54 -9.48 -7.47
N ARG A 34 24.98 -8.38 -6.85
CA ARG A 34 26.37 -7.90 -6.83
C ARG A 34 26.57 -6.91 -5.68
N ASP A 35 27.82 -6.66 -5.32
CA ASP A 35 28.16 -5.70 -4.26
C ASP A 35 27.56 -4.30 -4.52
N ALA A 36 26.86 -3.76 -3.53
CA ALA A 36 26.19 -2.46 -3.63
C ALA A 36 27.17 -1.29 -3.85
N LYS A 37 28.40 -1.37 -3.32
CA LYS A 37 29.46 -0.36 -3.57
C LYS A 37 29.90 -0.37 -5.03
N LEU A 38 29.94 -1.55 -5.68
CA LEU A 38 30.24 -1.60 -7.12
C LEU A 38 29.16 -0.92 -7.95
N ALA A 39 27.89 -1.07 -7.57
CA ALA A 39 26.78 -0.36 -8.20
C ALA A 39 26.88 1.16 -8.00
N LEU A 40 27.24 1.62 -6.80
CA LEU A 40 27.44 3.05 -6.51
C LEU A 40 28.60 3.64 -7.31
N ASN A 41 29.76 2.97 -7.32
CA ASN A 41 30.92 3.39 -8.11
C ASN A 41 30.59 3.49 -9.60
N LYS A 42 29.78 2.55 -10.12
CA LYS A 42 29.28 2.63 -11.50
C LYS A 42 28.41 3.87 -11.70
N PHE A 43 27.46 4.14 -10.81
CA PHE A 43 26.57 5.30 -10.91
C PHE A 43 27.30 6.64 -10.83
N GLU A 44 28.32 6.75 -9.99
CA GLU A 44 29.17 7.95 -9.91
C GLU A 44 30.01 8.12 -11.19
N LYS A 45 30.63 7.04 -11.70
CA LYS A 45 31.37 7.08 -12.97
C LYS A 45 30.49 7.44 -14.17
N GLU A 46 29.23 7.00 -14.17
CA GLU A 46 28.24 7.36 -15.19
C GLU A 46 27.67 8.78 -15.01
N GLY A 47 28.03 9.49 -13.94
CA GLY A 47 27.52 10.84 -13.65
C GLY A 47 26.03 10.88 -13.28
N VAL A 48 25.42 9.75 -12.91
CA VAL A 48 23.99 9.65 -12.54
C VAL A 48 23.77 9.81 -11.03
N LEU A 49 24.84 9.72 -10.25
CA LEU A 49 24.89 9.90 -8.81
C LEU A 49 26.07 10.81 -8.46
N GLN A 50 25.89 11.67 -7.47
CA GLN A 50 26.90 12.63 -7.04
C GLN A 50 26.82 12.86 -5.53
N SER A 51 27.89 13.42 -4.95
CA SER A 51 27.89 13.91 -3.58
C SER A 51 26.87 15.04 -3.42
N ALA A 52 26.08 14.98 -2.35
CA ALA A 52 25.17 16.06 -2.00
C ALA A 52 25.96 17.26 -1.46
N ASN A 53 25.55 18.47 -1.81
CA ASN A 53 26.17 19.69 -1.26
C ASN A 53 25.71 19.98 0.18
N THR A 54 26.40 20.88 0.88
CA THR A 54 26.11 21.25 2.28
C THR A 54 24.64 21.64 2.48
N GLN A 55 24.07 22.45 1.59
CA GLN A 55 22.68 22.88 1.67
C GLN A 55 21.71 21.69 1.60
N GLU A 56 21.96 20.75 0.69
CA GLU A 56 21.19 19.52 0.51
C GLU A 56 21.27 18.61 1.74
N VAL A 57 22.47 18.39 2.27
CA VAL A 57 22.73 17.56 3.45
C VAL A 57 22.02 18.11 4.68
N VAL A 58 22.14 19.41 4.95
CA VAL A 58 21.47 20.08 6.07
C VAL A 58 19.95 20.03 5.89
N THR A 59 19.47 20.26 4.66
CA THR A 59 18.05 20.14 4.32
C THR A 59 17.53 18.73 4.49
N ALA A 60 18.33 17.68 4.34
CA ALA A 60 17.91 16.30 4.60
C ALA A 60 17.90 15.98 6.10
N THR A 61 18.89 16.49 6.85
CA THR A 61 19.19 16.03 8.21
C THR A 61 18.38 16.73 9.30
N TYR A 62 18.25 18.06 9.25
CA TYR A 62 17.66 18.83 10.36
C TYR A 62 16.15 18.81 10.32
N SER A 63 15.43 18.92 11.43
CA SER A 63 13.98 19.14 11.37
C SER A 63 13.67 20.61 11.05
N ALA A 64 12.49 20.90 10.48
CA ALA A 64 12.07 22.28 10.26
C ALA A 64 11.98 23.10 11.58
N PRO A 65 11.49 22.55 12.70
CA PRO A 65 11.54 23.23 14.00
C PRO A 65 12.97 23.57 14.45
N ASN A 66 13.94 22.67 14.28
CA ASN A 66 15.33 22.94 14.65
C ASN A 66 15.94 24.08 13.83
N LEU A 67 15.68 24.10 12.51
CA LEU A 67 16.14 25.17 11.64
C LEU A 67 15.52 26.53 11.97
N LYS A 68 14.26 26.55 12.42
CA LYS A 68 13.61 27.78 12.91
C LYS A 68 14.29 28.30 14.18
N LYS A 69 14.60 27.43 15.15
CA LYS A 69 15.35 27.82 16.36
C LYS A 69 16.73 28.39 16.02
N ILE A 70 17.45 27.74 15.12
CA ILE A 70 18.75 28.24 14.62
C ILE A 70 18.59 29.61 13.97
N SER A 71 17.58 29.78 13.10
CA SER A 71 17.29 31.07 12.46
C SER A 71 17.00 32.16 13.50
N GLN A 72 16.22 31.86 14.55
CA GLN A 72 15.93 32.81 15.64
C GLN A 72 17.21 33.23 16.36
N ASN A 73 18.08 32.28 16.71
CA ASN A 73 19.34 32.55 17.40
C ASN A 73 20.29 33.42 16.57
N LEU A 74 20.19 33.36 15.24
CA LEU A 74 20.94 34.20 14.30
C LEU A 74 20.19 35.49 13.92
N ASN A 75 19.07 35.80 14.57
CA ASN A 75 18.20 36.94 14.24
C ASN A 75 17.69 36.95 12.78
N LEU A 76 17.45 35.78 12.20
CA LEU A 76 16.96 35.59 10.83
C LEU A 76 15.45 35.29 10.78
N PRO A 77 14.75 35.64 9.69
CA PRO A 77 13.35 35.29 9.51
C PRO A 77 13.10 33.77 9.53
N THR A 78 12.14 33.34 10.35
CA THR A 78 11.81 31.92 10.61
C THR A 78 10.69 31.35 9.72
N SER A 79 10.11 32.19 8.87
CA SER A 79 9.05 31.82 7.94
C SER A 79 9.61 31.20 6.66
N GLY A 80 8.83 30.30 6.05
CA GLY A 80 9.12 29.68 4.77
C GLY A 80 9.42 28.18 4.82
N LYS A 81 9.75 27.62 3.65
CA LYS A 81 10.11 26.21 3.49
C LYS A 81 11.50 25.94 4.07
N LYS A 82 11.75 24.68 4.43
CA LYS A 82 13.01 24.21 5.01
C LYS A 82 14.26 24.63 4.25
N SER A 83 14.28 24.46 2.92
CA SER A 83 15.40 24.83 2.06
C SER A 83 15.70 26.33 2.09
N VAL A 84 14.69 27.17 2.24
CA VAL A 84 14.85 28.63 2.35
C VAL A 84 15.52 29.00 3.68
N LEU A 85 15.12 28.34 4.78
CA LEU A 85 15.76 28.55 6.09
C LEU A 85 17.24 28.15 6.06
N VAL A 86 17.55 26.99 5.48
CA VAL A 86 18.94 26.51 5.36
C VAL A 86 19.79 27.49 4.56
N ARG A 87 19.30 27.94 3.40
CA ARG A 87 20.01 28.91 2.57
C ARG A 87 20.33 30.20 3.33
N ARG A 88 19.34 30.79 4.02
CA ARG A 88 19.54 32.01 4.83
C ARG A 88 20.59 31.82 5.93
N ILE A 89 20.54 30.68 6.63
CA ILE A 89 21.52 30.36 7.67
C ILE A 89 22.93 30.29 7.08
N LEU A 90 23.08 29.60 5.94
CA LEU A 90 24.38 29.46 5.26
C LEU A 90 24.88 30.76 4.63
N GLU A 91 23.99 31.66 4.20
CA GLU A 91 24.37 32.99 3.69
C GLU A 91 25.01 33.86 4.78
N VAL A 92 24.51 33.81 6.02
CA VAL A 92 25.02 34.61 7.14
C VAL A 92 26.11 33.90 7.93
N ALA A 93 26.05 32.58 8.02
CA ALA A 93 27.02 31.74 8.71
C ALA A 93 27.38 30.52 7.84
N PRO A 94 28.26 30.67 6.83
CA PRO A 94 28.59 29.62 5.86
C PRO A 94 29.08 28.33 6.49
N ASN A 95 29.77 28.43 7.63
CA ASN A 95 30.37 27.30 8.32
C ASN A 95 29.54 26.79 9.52
N TYR A 96 28.30 27.27 9.71
CA TYR A 96 27.47 26.94 10.88
C TYR A 96 27.31 25.43 11.09
N PHE A 97 27.29 24.67 9.99
CA PHE A 97 27.11 23.22 10.00
C PHE A 97 28.40 22.41 9.82
N ASN A 98 29.55 23.06 9.56
CA ASN A 98 30.81 22.40 9.22
C ASN A 98 31.43 21.61 10.39
N GLY A 99 30.93 21.80 11.62
CA GLY A 99 31.34 21.04 12.80
C GLY A 99 30.59 19.71 13.00
N ASN A 100 29.53 19.46 12.23
CA ASN A 100 28.85 18.17 12.23
C ASN A 100 29.37 17.39 11.03
N SER A 101 29.86 16.17 11.24
CA SER A 101 30.45 15.23 10.26
C SER A 101 29.53 14.80 9.09
N LEU A 102 28.55 15.62 8.74
CA LEU A 102 27.41 15.32 7.89
C LEU A 102 27.74 15.23 6.40
N GLU A 103 28.81 15.87 5.93
CA GLU A 103 29.11 15.96 4.49
C GLU A 103 29.66 14.64 3.91
N HIS A 104 30.29 13.81 4.74
CA HIS A 104 30.92 12.58 4.27
C HIS A 104 29.88 11.46 4.22
N GLY A 105 29.41 11.17 3.01
CA GLY A 105 28.57 10.00 2.74
C GLY A 105 27.10 10.30 2.48
N PHE A 106 26.73 11.52 2.07
CA PHE A 106 25.41 11.77 1.47
C PHE A 106 25.52 11.80 -0.05
N LEU A 107 24.65 11.03 -0.70
CA LEU A 107 24.55 10.96 -2.15
C LEU A 107 23.19 11.46 -2.62
N VAL A 108 23.17 12.05 -3.81
CA VAL A 108 21.96 12.51 -4.49
C VAL A 108 22.05 12.20 -5.97
N CYS A 109 20.91 11.88 -6.58
CA CYS A 109 20.82 11.62 -8.00
C CYS A 109 21.05 12.93 -8.78
N SER A 110 21.88 12.87 -9.81
CA SER A 110 22.10 14.03 -10.70
C SER A 110 20.87 14.29 -11.57
N CYS A 111 20.85 15.41 -12.29
CA CYS A 111 19.79 15.68 -13.28
C CYS A 111 19.69 14.58 -14.34
N GLU A 112 20.84 14.02 -14.76
CA GLU A 112 20.88 12.93 -15.74
C GLU A 112 20.37 11.61 -15.14
N GLY A 113 20.75 11.32 -13.89
CA GLY A 113 20.21 10.17 -13.18
C GLY A 113 18.69 10.27 -13.00
N ALA A 114 18.17 11.46 -12.67
CA ALA A 114 16.74 11.68 -12.56
C ALA A 114 15.99 11.42 -13.88
N LYS A 115 16.55 11.83 -15.02
CA LYS A 115 16.00 11.51 -16.35
C LYS A 115 16.00 10.01 -16.63
N LYS A 116 17.10 9.30 -16.31
CA LYS A 116 17.17 7.83 -16.47
C LYS A 116 16.14 7.12 -15.58
N ILE A 117 15.96 7.58 -14.34
CA ILE A 117 14.90 7.08 -13.44
C ILE A 117 13.53 7.34 -14.06
N GLU A 118 13.24 8.54 -14.55
CA GLU A 118 11.94 8.85 -15.13
C GLU A 118 11.65 7.96 -16.36
N ALA A 119 12.60 7.81 -17.26
CA ALA A 119 12.47 7.00 -18.46
C ALA A 119 12.21 5.51 -18.12
N LYS A 120 13.02 4.92 -17.23
CA LYS A 120 12.81 3.52 -16.79
C LYS A 120 11.53 3.38 -15.96
N GLY A 121 11.18 4.38 -15.18
CA GLY A 121 9.94 4.43 -14.40
C GLY A 121 8.69 4.40 -15.27
N LYS A 122 8.70 5.04 -16.46
CA LYS A 122 7.61 4.95 -17.44
C LYS A 122 7.44 3.51 -17.97
N ILE A 123 8.54 2.84 -18.28
CA ILE A 123 8.53 1.43 -18.74
C ILE A 123 7.93 0.52 -17.66
N ILE A 124 8.46 0.59 -16.43
CA ILE A 124 7.96 -0.22 -15.30
C ILE A 124 6.49 0.04 -15.02
N LYS A 125 6.05 1.31 -15.13
CA LYS A 125 4.64 1.68 -14.95
C LYS A 125 3.76 1.05 -16.03
N ASN A 126 4.20 1.05 -17.29
CA ASN A 126 3.45 0.43 -18.38
C ASN A 126 3.39 -1.09 -18.25
N GLU A 127 4.49 -1.74 -17.87
CA GLU A 127 4.54 -3.18 -17.57
C GLU A 127 3.57 -3.54 -16.44
N MET A 128 3.54 -2.73 -15.37
CA MET A 128 2.59 -2.89 -14.26
C MET A 128 1.14 -2.75 -14.74
N PHE A 129 0.83 -1.74 -15.56
CA PHE A 129 -0.54 -1.57 -16.09
C PHE A 129 -0.98 -2.72 -16.98
N ALA A 130 -0.11 -3.21 -17.86
CA ALA A 130 -0.41 -4.38 -18.68
C ALA A 130 -0.67 -5.64 -17.81
N ALA A 131 0.12 -5.82 -16.73
CA ALA A 131 -0.09 -6.93 -15.81
C ALA A 131 -1.40 -6.80 -15.01
N ILE A 132 -1.79 -5.57 -14.64
CA ILE A 132 -3.09 -5.30 -13.99
C ILE A 132 -4.23 -5.69 -14.91
N GLU A 133 -4.22 -5.18 -16.15
CA GLU A 133 -5.29 -5.45 -17.11
C GLU A 133 -5.41 -6.95 -17.40
N LEU A 134 -4.30 -7.62 -17.68
CA LEU A 134 -4.25 -9.06 -17.90
C LEU A 134 -4.84 -9.82 -16.70
N SER A 135 -4.30 -9.59 -15.50
CA SER A 135 -4.70 -10.35 -14.31
C SER A 135 -6.17 -10.16 -13.95
N VAL A 136 -6.71 -8.95 -14.11
CA VAL A 136 -8.13 -8.67 -13.86
C VAL A 136 -9.02 -9.36 -14.89
N ASN A 137 -8.64 -9.33 -16.17
CA ASN A 137 -9.39 -10.00 -17.24
C ASN A 137 -9.39 -11.52 -17.07
N GLU A 138 -8.25 -12.12 -16.73
CA GLU A 138 -8.15 -13.56 -16.45
C GLU A 138 -8.99 -13.96 -15.24
N ALA A 139 -8.99 -13.14 -14.18
CA ALA A 139 -9.84 -13.37 -13.00
C ALA A 139 -11.33 -13.30 -13.34
N LEU A 140 -11.77 -12.32 -14.15
CA LEU A 140 -13.16 -12.21 -14.61
C LEU A 140 -13.60 -13.44 -15.40
N ASN A 141 -12.68 -14.07 -16.14
CA ASN A 141 -12.91 -15.31 -16.89
C ASN A 141 -12.69 -16.59 -16.06
N ARG A 142 -12.44 -16.47 -14.75
CA ARG A 142 -12.09 -17.58 -13.83
C ARG A 142 -10.86 -18.39 -14.23
N ASN A 143 -9.97 -17.82 -15.04
CA ASN A 143 -8.64 -18.37 -15.24
C ASN A 143 -7.73 -17.88 -14.11
N PHE A 144 -7.81 -18.56 -12.97
CA PHE A 144 -7.15 -18.10 -11.74
C PHE A 144 -5.63 -18.07 -11.85
N GLU A 145 -5.01 -19.08 -12.47
CA GLU A 145 -3.55 -19.08 -12.59
C GLU A 145 -3.07 -17.93 -13.49
N GLY A 146 -3.76 -17.69 -14.61
CA GLY A 146 -3.52 -16.52 -15.47
C GLY A 146 -3.74 -15.18 -14.75
N ALA A 147 -4.61 -15.15 -13.73
CA ALA A 147 -4.81 -13.97 -12.89
C ALA A 147 -3.69 -13.76 -11.87
N PHE A 148 -3.18 -14.83 -11.25
CA PHE A 148 -2.23 -14.74 -10.15
C PHE A 148 -0.77 -14.65 -10.60
N GLU A 149 -0.39 -15.34 -11.67
CA GLU A 149 0.98 -15.36 -12.16
C GLU A 149 1.55 -13.95 -12.44
N PRO A 150 0.84 -13.03 -13.14
CA PRO A 150 1.37 -11.69 -13.39
C PRO A 150 1.58 -10.89 -12.10
N VAL A 151 0.68 -11.07 -11.11
CA VAL A 151 0.76 -10.41 -9.80
C VAL A 151 1.99 -10.91 -9.04
N ARG A 152 2.17 -12.23 -8.94
CA ARG A 152 3.34 -12.85 -8.30
C ARG A 152 4.63 -12.37 -8.93
N LYS A 153 4.73 -12.48 -10.25
CA LYS A 153 5.92 -12.10 -11.01
C LYS A 153 6.30 -10.65 -10.78
N TYR A 154 5.31 -9.75 -10.79
CA TYR A 154 5.56 -8.34 -10.50
C TYR A 154 6.02 -8.13 -9.05
N GLN A 155 5.29 -8.65 -8.07
CA GLN A 155 5.60 -8.43 -6.65
C GLN A 155 6.98 -9.00 -6.27
N LEU A 156 7.34 -10.19 -6.77
CA LEU A 156 8.64 -10.82 -6.55
C LEU A 156 9.80 -10.07 -7.25
N SER A 157 9.52 -9.30 -8.30
CA SER A 157 10.52 -8.42 -8.93
C SER A 157 10.81 -7.15 -8.13
N LEU A 158 9.93 -6.78 -7.20
CA LEU A 158 10.09 -5.57 -6.40
C LEU A 158 11.12 -5.77 -5.28
N PRO A 159 11.90 -4.74 -4.96
CA PRO A 159 12.75 -4.75 -3.77
C PRO A 159 11.94 -4.75 -2.49
N PHE A 160 10.74 -4.18 -2.53
CA PHE A 160 9.76 -4.14 -1.45
C PHE A 160 8.43 -4.64 -2.02
N PRO A 161 8.18 -5.96 -2.02
CA PRO A 161 6.86 -6.48 -2.31
C PRO A 161 5.83 -5.86 -1.36
N SER A 162 4.61 -5.67 -1.84
CA SER A 162 3.54 -5.04 -1.06
C SER A 162 2.96 -6.01 -0.02
N GLY A 163 2.28 -5.51 1.00
CA GLY A 163 1.58 -6.36 1.98
C GLY A 163 2.50 -6.96 3.05
N LEU A 164 2.15 -6.74 4.32
CA LEU A 164 2.89 -7.29 5.46
C LEU A 164 2.56 -8.77 5.62
N GLY A 165 3.59 -9.63 5.68
CA GLY A 165 3.42 -11.06 5.92
C GLY A 165 2.83 -11.85 4.75
N VAL A 166 2.74 -11.24 3.55
CA VAL A 166 2.26 -11.95 2.35
C VAL A 166 3.43 -12.72 1.74
N ASP A 167 3.25 -14.04 1.62
CA ASP A 167 4.14 -14.88 0.85
C ASP A 167 3.75 -14.84 -0.64
N TRP A 168 4.36 -13.93 -1.38
CA TRP A 168 4.11 -13.77 -2.81
C TRP A 168 4.55 -14.97 -3.66
N SER A 169 5.42 -15.84 -3.15
CA SER A 169 5.82 -17.06 -3.87
C SER A 169 4.66 -18.06 -3.95
N ASN A 170 3.79 -18.06 -2.95
CA ASN A 170 2.64 -18.95 -2.80
C ASN A 170 1.29 -18.24 -2.98
N PHE A 171 1.28 -16.99 -3.49
CA PHE A 171 0.05 -16.25 -3.71
C PHE A 171 -0.81 -16.89 -4.81
N GLY A 172 -2.13 -16.94 -4.61
CA GLY A 172 -3.05 -17.58 -5.55
C GLY A 172 -3.56 -18.95 -5.07
N GLY A 173 -3.57 -19.16 -3.76
CA GLY A 173 -4.07 -20.39 -3.15
C GLY A 173 -5.60 -20.43 -3.06
N SER A 174 -6.10 -21.39 -2.29
CA SER A 174 -7.55 -21.60 -2.06
C SER A 174 -8.25 -20.33 -1.55
N ARG A 175 -7.57 -19.54 -0.72
CA ARG A 175 -8.05 -18.25 -0.23
C ARG A 175 -8.35 -17.27 -1.35
N GLU A 176 -7.38 -17.03 -2.24
CA GLU A 176 -7.52 -16.05 -3.32
C GLU A 176 -8.62 -16.48 -4.30
N VAL A 177 -8.68 -17.78 -4.63
CA VAL A 177 -9.73 -18.37 -5.47
C VAL A 177 -11.10 -18.18 -4.83
N PHE A 178 -11.24 -18.46 -3.52
CA PHE A 178 -12.49 -18.29 -2.79
C PHE A 178 -12.97 -16.83 -2.86
N ILE A 179 -12.08 -15.87 -2.60
CA ILE A 179 -12.43 -14.44 -2.60
C ILE A 179 -12.88 -13.99 -3.99
N ILE A 180 -12.16 -14.35 -5.05
CA ILE A 180 -12.54 -13.97 -6.42
C ILE A 180 -13.87 -14.61 -6.82
N ASN A 181 -14.09 -15.89 -6.52
CA ASN A 181 -15.38 -16.53 -6.78
C ASN A 181 -16.53 -15.79 -6.08
N ASN A 182 -16.37 -15.41 -4.81
CA ASN A 182 -17.40 -14.64 -4.11
C ASN A 182 -17.62 -13.23 -4.71
N ILE A 183 -16.59 -12.62 -5.31
CA ILE A 183 -16.77 -11.37 -6.07
C ILE A 183 -17.59 -11.61 -7.36
N LEU A 184 -17.40 -12.75 -8.01
CA LEU A 184 -18.06 -13.06 -9.27
C LEU A 184 -19.48 -13.60 -9.10
N ASP A 185 -19.72 -14.38 -8.06
CA ASP A 185 -20.96 -15.14 -7.87
C ASP A 185 -22.01 -14.40 -7.07
N ASP A 186 -21.59 -13.63 -6.06
CA ASP A 186 -22.52 -13.02 -5.11
C ASP A 186 -22.67 -11.51 -5.32
N TRP A 187 -23.56 -10.91 -4.52
CA TRP A 187 -23.81 -9.48 -4.50
C TRP A 187 -24.27 -9.01 -3.10
N PRO A 188 -23.52 -8.10 -2.43
CA PRO A 188 -23.89 -7.64 -1.09
C PRO A 188 -25.11 -6.72 -1.14
N LEU A 189 -25.95 -6.80 -0.11
CA LEU A 189 -27.19 -6.05 0.03
C LEU A 189 -26.96 -4.53 0.08
N ILE A 190 -25.82 -4.07 0.61
CA ILE A 190 -25.47 -2.62 0.61
C ILE A 190 -25.35 -2.07 -0.83
N LEU A 191 -25.09 -2.93 -1.81
CA LEU A 191 -24.95 -2.56 -3.23
C LEU A 191 -26.19 -2.93 -4.05
N SER A 192 -27.31 -3.29 -3.42
CA SER A 192 -28.53 -3.76 -4.10
C SER A 192 -29.10 -2.75 -5.11
N GLU A 193 -28.90 -1.45 -4.87
CA GLU A 193 -29.38 -0.33 -5.71
C GLU A 193 -28.51 -0.09 -6.96
N ILE A 194 -27.34 -0.73 -7.07
CA ILE A 194 -26.47 -0.58 -8.25
C ILE A 194 -27.14 -1.17 -9.48
N GLN A 195 -27.17 -0.37 -10.56
CA GLN A 195 -27.76 -0.76 -11.83
C GLN A 195 -27.06 -2.00 -12.43
N PRO A 196 -27.80 -2.91 -13.08
CA PRO A 196 -27.24 -4.17 -13.61
C PRO A 196 -26.04 -4.00 -14.55
N ASP A 197 -26.04 -2.96 -15.38
CA ASP A 197 -24.96 -2.62 -16.33
C ASP A 197 -23.67 -2.16 -15.65
N LEU A 198 -23.76 -1.64 -14.42
CA LEU A 198 -22.59 -1.22 -13.62
C LEU A 198 -22.00 -2.36 -12.80
N LYS A 199 -22.73 -3.46 -12.57
CA LYS A 199 -22.24 -4.59 -11.75
C LYS A 199 -20.92 -5.19 -12.26
N PRO A 200 -20.71 -5.42 -13.57
CA PRO A 200 -19.43 -5.90 -14.08
C PRO A 200 -18.26 -4.96 -13.75
N LEU A 201 -18.48 -3.65 -13.81
CA LEU A 201 -17.47 -2.63 -13.50
C LEU A 201 -17.10 -2.64 -12.00
N VAL A 202 -18.08 -2.84 -11.13
CA VAL A 202 -17.84 -2.99 -9.67
C VAL A 202 -17.01 -4.25 -9.40
N ARG A 203 -17.32 -5.38 -10.06
CA ARG A 203 -16.54 -6.63 -9.95
C ARG A 203 -15.11 -6.45 -10.42
N GLN A 204 -14.92 -5.83 -11.59
CA GLN A 204 -13.61 -5.50 -12.13
C GLN A 204 -12.79 -4.67 -11.13
N GLY A 205 -13.40 -3.61 -10.57
CA GLY A 205 -12.74 -2.75 -9.58
C GLY A 205 -12.40 -3.49 -8.29
N ALA A 206 -13.29 -4.35 -7.79
CA ALA A 206 -13.07 -5.15 -6.59
C ALA A 206 -11.94 -6.18 -6.77
N ILE A 207 -11.88 -6.85 -7.92
CA ILE A 207 -10.79 -7.77 -8.29
C ILE A 207 -9.47 -7.00 -8.41
N SER A 208 -9.46 -5.83 -9.06
CA SER A 208 -8.27 -5.00 -9.16
C SER A 208 -7.76 -4.55 -7.78
N MET A 209 -8.66 -4.16 -6.88
CA MET A 209 -8.33 -3.83 -5.49
C MET A 209 -7.76 -5.03 -4.73
N PHE A 210 -8.31 -6.22 -4.94
CA PHE A 210 -7.85 -7.44 -4.29
C PHE A 210 -6.45 -7.85 -4.72
N LEU A 211 -6.22 -7.91 -6.03
CA LEU A 211 -4.97 -8.40 -6.62
C LEU A 211 -3.83 -7.38 -6.45
N TRP A 212 -4.11 -6.09 -6.57
CA TRP A 212 -3.07 -5.06 -6.67
C TRP A 212 -3.07 -4.04 -5.52
N GLY A 213 -4.09 -4.01 -4.67
CA GLY A 213 -4.22 -3.02 -3.60
C GLY A 213 -4.38 -1.58 -4.12
N LEU A 214 -4.81 -1.43 -5.38
CA LEU A 214 -4.89 -0.13 -6.06
C LEU A 214 -6.27 0.49 -5.93
N LYS A 215 -6.30 1.82 -5.97
CA LYS A 215 -7.53 2.57 -6.26
C LYS A 215 -7.95 2.33 -7.70
N LEU A 216 -9.22 2.63 -7.98
CA LEU A 216 -9.72 2.61 -9.36
C LEU A 216 -8.94 3.61 -10.21
N ASP A 217 -8.68 3.22 -11.46
CA ASP A 217 -8.22 4.15 -12.48
C ASP A 217 -9.30 5.21 -12.81
N ASP A 218 -8.86 6.28 -13.48
CA ASP A 218 -9.72 7.43 -13.74
C ASP A 218 -10.88 7.10 -14.70
N GLU A 219 -10.74 6.14 -15.60
CA GLU A 219 -11.79 5.76 -16.54
C GLU A 219 -12.90 4.99 -15.82
N LEU A 220 -12.52 3.97 -15.05
CA LEU A 220 -13.44 3.17 -14.26
C LEU A 220 -14.15 4.03 -13.19
N ARG A 221 -13.41 4.95 -12.54
CA ARG A 221 -13.99 5.91 -11.59
C ARG A 221 -15.04 6.80 -12.25
N LYS A 222 -14.81 7.29 -13.48
CA LYS A 222 -15.78 8.10 -14.22
C LYS A 222 -17.04 7.31 -14.55
N LYS A 223 -16.91 6.07 -15.02
CA LYS A 223 -18.06 5.20 -15.34
C LYS A 223 -18.92 4.90 -14.12
N LEU A 224 -18.30 4.77 -12.93
CA LEU A 224 -18.99 4.51 -11.66
C LEU A 224 -19.39 5.78 -10.88
N ALA A 225 -19.16 6.98 -11.42
CA ALA A 225 -19.40 8.23 -10.70
C ALA A 225 -20.88 8.41 -10.31
N SER A 226 -21.80 7.94 -11.16
CA SER A 226 -23.25 7.97 -10.93
C SER A 226 -23.79 6.57 -10.63
N ASN A 227 -23.19 5.89 -9.65
CA ASN A 227 -23.55 4.51 -9.31
C ASN A 227 -24.91 4.37 -8.60
N GLY A 228 -25.56 5.47 -8.21
CA GLY A 228 -26.88 5.46 -7.58
C GLY A 228 -26.87 5.21 -6.07
N THR A 229 -25.69 5.05 -5.45
CA THR A 229 -25.56 4.87 -4.00
C THR A 229 -24.95 6.10 -3.33
N HIS A 230 -24.91 6.08 -1.99
CA HIS A 230 -24.21 7.09 -1.20
C HIS A 230 -22.67 6.95 -1.22
N LEU A 231 -22.15 5.89 -1.83
CA LEU A 231 -20.73 5.56 -1.86
C LEU A 231 -20.05 6.17 -3.09
N ASP A 232 -18.81 6.59 -2.90
CA ASP A 232 -17.94 6.95 -4.03
C ASP A 232 -17.57 5.70 -4.86
N PRO A 233 -17.05 5.86 -6.09
CA PRO A 233 -16.68 4.74 -6.95
C PRO A 233 -15.73 3.74 -6.29
N ASP A 234 -14.71 4.23 -5.57
CA ASP A 234 -13.78 3.38 -4.83
C ASP A 234 -14.51 2.65 -3.68
N GLY A 235 -15.50 3.27 -3.06
CA GLY A 235 -16.33 2.74 -2.00
C GLY A 235 -17.20 1.58 -2.45
N VAL A 236 -17.85 1.66 -3.61
CA VAL A 236 -18.68 0.54 -4.11
C VAL A 236 -17.84 -0.71 -4.37
N CYS A 237 -16.68 -0.55 -5.03
CA CYS A 237 -15.75 -1.65 -5.30
C CYS A 237 -15.15 -2.20 -4.00
N ARG A 238 -14.81 -1.33 -3.04
CA ARG A 238 -14.30 -1.72 -1.73
C ARG A 238 -15.34 -2.49 -0.92
N MET A 239 -16.62 -2.12 -0.97
CA MET A 239 -17.68 -2.86 -0.28
C MET A 239 -17.87 -4.26 -0.87
N MET A 240 -17.77 -4.40 -2.19
CA MET A 240 -17.77 -5.70 -2.87
C MET A 240 -16.60 -6.59 -2.43
N LEU A 241 -15.38 -6.03 -2.41
CA LEU A 241 -14.20 -6.75 -1.92
C LEU A 241 -14.33 -7.11 -0.43
N PHE A 242 -14.79 -6.16 0.38
CA PHE A 242 -14.91 -6.33 1.82
C PHE A 242 -15.90 -7.45 2.17
N PHE A 243 -17.02 -7.52 1.45
CA PHE A 243 -17.99 -8.60 1.53
C PHE A 243 -17.35 -9.98 1.29
N ALA A 244 -16.65 -10.15 0.16
CA ALA A 244 -16.02 -11.41 -0.19
C ALA A 244 -14.94 -11.84 0.82
N GLN A 245 -14.16 -10.88 1.34
CA GLN A 245 -13.17 -11.14 2.38
C GLN A 245 -13.80 -11.56 3.71
N ASN A 246 -14.92 -10.96 4.12
CA ASN A 246 -15.63 -11.36 5.34
C ASN A 246 -16.25 -12.76 5.20
N LYS A 247 -16.79 -13.10 4.02
CA LYS A 247 -17.22 -14.46 3.73
C LYS A 247 -16.10 -15.48 3.89
N PHE A 248 -14.90 -15.18 3.37
CA PHE A 248 -13.74 -16.05 3.56
C PHE A 248 -13.38 -16.21 5.04
N ARG A 249 -13.36 -15.12 5.83
CA ARG A 249 -13.06 -15.19 7.28
C ARG A 249 -14.03 -16.09 8.03
N ILE A 250 -15.33 -16.00 7.72
CA ILE A 250 -16.36 -16.84 8.33
C ILE A 250 -16.17 -18.30 7.90
N PHE A 251 -15.88 -18.54 6.61
CA PHE A 251 -15.61 -19.88 6.09
C PHE A 251 -14.38 -20.52 6.76
N ASP A 252 -13.27 -19.78 6.85
CA ASP A 252 -12.03 -20.23 7.47
C ASP A 252 -12.22 -20.56 8.95
N ALA A 253 -12.93 -19.71 9.70
CA ALA A 253 -13.27 -19.98 11.09
C ALA A 253 -14.15 -21.23 11.26
N LYS A 254 -15.09 -21.49 10.34
CA LYS A 254 -15.91 -22.71 10.33
C LYS A 254 -15.06 -23.95 10.08
N LEU A 255 -14.16 -23.88 9.11
CA LEU A 255 -13.26 -24.98 8.78
C LEU A 255 -12.36 -25.31 9.98
N LYS A 256 -11.70 -24.31 10.57
CA LYS A 256 -10.87 -24.48 11.77
C LYS A 256 -11.65 -25.04 12.96
N SER A 257 -12.88 -24.57 13.17
CA SER A 257 -13.74 -25.07 14.24
C SER A 257 -14.00 -26.57 14.11
N GLN A 258 -14.22 -27.05 12.88
CA GLN A 258 -14.45 -28.46 12.59
C GLN A 258 -13.15 -29.28 12.65
N GLU A 259 -12.06 -28.80 12.05
CA GLU A 259 -10.78 -29.51 11.99
C GLU A 259 -10.12 -29.67 13.36
N LEU A 260 -10.25 -28.65 14.22
CA LEU A 260 -9.64 -28.62 15.54
C LEU A 260 -10.59 -29.06 16.65
N ASP A 261 -11.87 -29.30 16.35
CA ASP A 261 -12.94 -29.54 17.33
C ASP A 261 -12.99 -28.45 18.43
N MET A 262 -12.85 -27.19 18.01
CA MET A 262 -12.78 -26.04 18.91
C MET A 262 -13.94 -25.07 18.65
N PRO A 263 -14.54 -24.47 19.70
CA PRO A 263 -15.71 -23.60 19.54
C PRO A 263 -15.28 -22.19 19.10
N TYR A 264 -15.11 -21.96 17.80
CA TYR A 264 -14.84 -20.63 17.28
C TYR A 264 -16.11 -19.77 17.20
N ILE A 265 -15.94 -18.47 17.39
CA ILE A 265 -16.96 -17.42 17.20
C ILE A 265 -16.37 -16.27 16.37
N MET A 266 -17.23 -15.44 15.79
CA MET A 266 -16.83 -14.19 15.14
C MET A 266 -17.07 -13.02 16.08
N LYS A 267 -16.04 -12.18 16.27
CA LYS A 267 -16.12 -10.93 17.01
C LYS A 267 -16.05 -9.75 16.05
N THR A 268 -16.76 -8.68 16.37
CA THR A 268 -16.54 -7.39 15.71
C THR A 268 -15.37 -6.66 16.39
N LEU A 269 -14.40 -6.23 15.60
CA LEU A 269 -13.29 -5.43 16.09
C LEU A 269 -13.78 -4.03 16.46
N ARG A 270 -13.52 -3.62 17.70
CA ARG A 270 -13.88 -2.31 18.20
C ARG A 270 -12.96 -1.26 17.59
N PHE A 271 -13.54 -0.30 16.87
CA PHE A 271 -12.86 0.92 16.47
C PHE A 271 -13.58 2.14 17.05
N GLU A 272 -12.82 3.21 17.27
CA GLU A 272 -13.35 4.54 17.57
C GLU A 272 -13.57 5.30 16.26
N GLY A 273 -14.67 6.02 16.15
CA GLY A 273 -15.00 6.80 14.96
C GLY A 273 -16.49 7.16 14.89
N ASP A 274 -16.83 7.96 13.88
CA ASP A 274 -18.21 8.34 13.59
C ASP A 274 -18.89 7.23 12.78
N PHE A 275 -19.73 6.45 13.44
CA PHE A 275 -20.52 5.39 12.82
C PHE A 275 -21.94 5.87 12.51
N CYS A 276 -22.52 5.37 11.42
CA CYS A 276 -23.96 5.49 11.21
C CYS A 276 -24.72 4.61 12.22
N SER A 277 -26.01 4.88 12.41
CA SER A 277 -26.87 4.16 13.36
C SER A 277 -26.87 2.64 13.16
N ALA A 278 -26.82 2.16 11.92
CA ALA A 278 -26.68 0.75 11.59
C ALA A 278 -25.36 0.16 12.13
N CYS A 279 -24.23 0.81 11.84
CA CYS A 279 -22.93 0.34 12.27
C CYS A 279 -22.75 0.40 13.79
N GLU A 280 -23.32 1.40 14.46
CA GLU A 280 -23.22 1.53 15.92
C GLU A 280 -23.85 0.32 16.64
N LYS A 281 -24.99 -0.20 16.14
CA LYS A 281 -25.67 -1.38 16.69
C LYS A 281 -24.81 -2.65 16.67
N HIS A 282 -23.94 -2.77 15.68
CA HIS A 282 -23.08 -3.92 15.46
C HIS A 282 -21.61 -3.64 15.79
N ARG A 283 -21.33 -2.53 16.47
CA ARG A 283 -19.95 -2.11 16.81
C ARG A 283 -19.26 -3.09 17.76
N VAL A 284 -20.04 -3.71 18.65
CA VAL A 284 -19.58 -4.72 19.60
C VAL A 284 -20.55 -5.90 19.53
N GLY A 285 -20.05 -7.07 19.13
CA GLY A 285 -20.84 -8.29 19.08
C GLY A 285 -19.94 -9.52 19.01
N ASP A 286 -20.37 -10.55 19.73
CA ASP A 286 -19.88 -11.92 19.62
C ASP A 286 -20.97 -12.72 18.90
N TYR A 287 -20.64 -13.31 17.76
CA TYR A 287 -21.58 -14.06 16.92
C TYR A 287 -21.15 -15.52 16.84
N SER A 288 -22.11 -16.43 16.97
CA SER A 288 -21.90 -17.80 16.52
C SER A 288 -21.62 -17.80 15.01
N LEU A 289 -20.87 -18.80 14.52
CA LEU A 289 -20.49 -18.85 13.10
C LEU A 289 -21.70 -18.97 12.14
N SER A 290 -22.88 -19.37 12.64
CA SER A 290 -24.14 -19.45 11.90
C SER A 290 -24.99 -18.18 11.94
N GLU A 291 -24.72 -17.25 12.87
CA GLU A 291 -25.56 -16.07 13.11
C GLU A 291 -24.83 -14.76 12.77
N VAL A 292 -23.69 -14.84 12.09
CA VAL A 292 -22.95 -13.65 11.65
C VAL A 292 -23.81 -12.89 10.63
N PRO A 293 -24.13 -11.60 10.86
CA PRO A 293 -24.86 -10.81 9.88
C PRO A 293 -24.02 -10.63 8.61
N GLU A 294 -24.68 -10.30 7.50
CA GLU A 294 -23.95 -9.89 6.30
C GLU A 294 -23.14 -8.62 6.60
N ILE A 295 -21.83 -8.70 6.38
CA ILE A 295 -20.91 -7.57 6.46
C ILE A 295 -20.27 -7.42 5.08
N PRO A 296 -20.40 -6.24 4.42
CA PRO A 296 -20.93 -4.97 4.91
C PRO A 296 -22.45 -4.95 5.16
N LEU A 297 -22.89 -4.20 6.18
CA LEU A 297 -24.31 -4.07 6.54
C LEU A 297 -25.10 -3.38 5.42
N ALA A 298 -26.28 -3.93 5.10
CA ALA A 298 -27.17 -3.44 4.04
C ALA A 298 -27.62 -1.98 4.23
N ASP A 299 -27.94 -1.60 5.47
CA ASP A 299 -28.44 -0.29 5.87
C ASP A 299 -27.33 0.67 6.32
N CYS A 300 -26.05 0.31 6.10
CA CYS A 300 -24.94 1.22 6.36
C CYS A 300 -25.07 2.50 5.52
N ARG A 301 -24.81 3.66 6.16
CA ARG A 301 -24.80 4.99 5.53
C ARG A 301 -23.52 5.78 5.83
N CYS A 302 -22.47 5.09 6.29
CA CYS A 302 -21.17 5.71 6.50
C CYS A 302 -20.62 6.21 5.16
N LYS A 303 -20.06 7.43 5.11
CA LYS A 303 -19.51 8.03 3.88
C LYS A 303 -18.49 7.13 3.17
N GLY A 304 -17.71 6.37 3.92
CA GLY A 304 -16.71 5.43 3.39
C GLY A 304 -17.20 3.99 3.20
N GLY A 305 -18.48 3.71 3.44
CA GLY A 305 -19.02 2.37 3.54
C GLY A 305 -18.84 1.74 4.92
N CYS A 306 -19.30 0.49 5.06
CA CYS A 306 -19.24 -0.24 6.32
C CYS A 306 -17.79 -0.52 6.72
N THR A 307 -17.46 -0.25 7.98
CA THR A 307 -16.12 -0.43 8.56
C THR A 307 -16.08 -1.53 9.63
N ILE A 308 -17.22 -2.19 9.89
CA ILE A 308 -17.31 -3.29 10.85
C ILE A 308 -16.43 -4.43 10.35
N SER A 309 -15.35 -4.71 11.08
CA SER A 309 -14.42 -5.78 10.73
C SER A 309 -14.64 -6.98 11.62
N LEU A 310 -14.65 -8.16 11.02
CA LEU A 310 -14.77 -9.42 11.75
C LEU A 310 -13.39 -10.00 12.06
N SER A 311 -13.25 -10.56 13.26
CA SER A 311 -12.11 -11.38 13.68
C SER A 311 -12.63 -12.68 14.27
N GLU A 312 -12.01 -13.80 13.92
CA GLU A 312 -12.26 -15.06 14.61
C GLU A 312 -11.69 -15.00 16.03
N ALA A 313 -12.32 -15.72 16.96
CA ALA A 313 -11.83 -15.93 18.31
C ALA A 313 -12.34 -17.28 18.84
N LEU A 314 -11.59 -17.88 19.76
CA LEU A 314 -12.08 -19.02 20.53
C LEU A 314 -13.14 -18.56 21.55
N ASP A 315 -14.24 -19.30 21.66
CA ASP A 315 -15.23 -19.12 22.71
C ASP A 315 -14.73 -19.75 24.01
N ILE A 316 -13.95 -18.97 24.76
CA ILE A 316 -13.33 -19.40 26.02
C ILE A 316 -14.38 -19.94 27.00
N LYS A 317 -15.62 -19.43 26.98
CA LYS A 317 -16.68 -19.87 27.88
C LYS A 317 -17.06 -21.33 27.64
N LYS A 318 -17.01 -21.79 26.38
CA LYS A 318 -17.28 -23.18 26.00
C LYS A 318 -16.07 -24.09 26.19
N ILE A 319 -14.86 -23.55 26.08
CA ILE A 319 -13.62 -24.29 26.36
C ILE A 319 -13.53 -24.66 27.84
N THR A 320 -13.91 -23.77 28.76
CA THR A 320 -13.89 -24.07 30.20
C THR A 320 -14.91 -25.11 30.67
N THR A 321 -15.82 -25.53 29.78
CA THR A 321 -16.84 -26.56 30.04
C THR A 321 -16.56 -27.90 29.35
N MET A 322 -15.51 -27.99 28.53
CA MET A 322 -14.98 -29.23 27.93
C MET A 322 -13.89 -29.81 28.82
#